data_AF-A0A7S0YQS1-F1
#
_entry.id   AF-A0A7S0YQS1-F1
#
_cell.length_a   1.000
_cell.length_b   1.000
_cell.length_c   1.000
_cell.angle_alpha   90.00
_cell.angle_beta   90.00
_cell.angle_gamma   90.00
#
_symmetry.space_group_name_H-M   'P 1'
#
loop_
_entity.id
_entity.type
_entity.pdbx_description
1 polymer ?
#
loop_
_entity_poly.entity_id
_entity_poly.type
_entity_poly.pdbx_seq_one_letter_code
_entity_poly.pdbx_strand_id
1 'polypeptide(L)'
;GFDEEGVRRRDDWSLHPSHPRRPVGLARTMSGCVLRQLGVEADWVAFSKEWTKDTQSLALLTLGFFLFFYAWNQMACAIFRANGFKNKKVVLELGSCSSSLVHCTVVSILTYYELCSQGWGLFSSSDSFDLTGANTPTGMATMVFCISYMLADLVYLHRFSPGDVQYIIHHWATVVYMALCISIGRGHLSTMLCIFLGEVTGPINNGKVITNLLVTESRDARGVAGGLNYAFSCGLWAGFLVIRVAYAPWGVCWLIGRAYLG
;
A
#
# COMPACT_ATOMS: atom_id res chain seq x y z
N GLY A 1 -66.22 -21.74 4.13
CA GLY A 1 -66.71 -21.30 2.80
C GLY A 1 -65.81 -20.17 2.38
N PHE A 2 -65.10 -20.21 1.26
CA PHE A 2 -65.60 -20.46 -0.11
C PHE A 2 -66.85 -19.65 -0.41
N ASP A 3 -66.67 -18.53 -1.11
CA ASP A 3 -67.17 -18.22 -2.47
C ASP A 3 -66.66 -16.80 -2.79
N GLU A 4 -65.73 -16.53 -3.71
CA GLU A 4 -65.72 -16.67 -5.18
C GLU A 4 -66.82 -15.92 -5.96
N GLU A 5 -66.40 -15.43 -7.13
CA GLU A 5 -67.09 -14.66 -8.19
C GLU A 5 -67.07 -13.12 -8.04
N GLY A 6 -66.62 -12.31 -9.01
CA GLY A 6 -66.10 -12.60 -10.35
C GLY A 6 -66.35 -11.44 -11.33
N VAL A 7 -65.31 -11.09 -12.10
CA VAL A 7 -65.35 -10.90 -13.57
C VAL A 7 -65.92 -9.58 -14.18
N ARG A 8 -65.03 -8.73 -14.74
CA ARG A 8 -64.87 -8.36 -16.20
C ARG A 8 -63.95 -7.13 -16.36
N ARG A 9 -62.82 -7.27 -17.09
CA ARG A 9 -62.56 -6.91 -18.53
C ARG A 9 -62.48 -5.40 -18.78
N ARG A 10 -61.67 -4.86 -19.69
CA ARG A 10 -60.52 -5.24 -20.53
C ARG A 10 -60.23 -3.94 -21.36
N ASP A 11 -59.00 -3.81 -21.84
CA ASP A 11 -58.60 -3.07 -23.05
C ASP A 11 -58.81 -1.54 -23.06
N ASP A 12 -57.73 -0.76 -23.11
CA ASP A 12 -57.42 -0.07 -24.37
C ASP A 12 -55.93 0.27 -24.51
N TRP A 13 -55.37 -0.23 -25.61
CA TRP A 13 -54.05 0.06 -26.14
C TRP A 13 -54.28 0.65 -27.53
N SER A 14 -53.94 1.92 -27.73
CA SER A 14 -53.79 2.52 -29.07
C SER A 14 -52.74 3.65 -28.96
N LEU A 15 -51.47 3.44 -29.33
CA LEU A 15 -50.90 3.43 -30.70
C LEU A 15 -51.31 4.64 -31.55
N HIS A 16 -50.35 5.57 -31.80
CA HIS A 16 -49.85 5.89 -33.16
C HIS A 16 -48.69 6.94 -33.15
N PRO A 17 -47.97 7.17 -34.27
CA PRO A 17 -46.51 7.04 -34.33
C PRO A 17 -45.78 8.28 -34.90
N SER A 18 -44.44 8.30 -34.89
CA SER A 18 -43.63 8.67 -36.08
C SER A 18 -42.11 8.67 -35.79
N HIS A 19 -41.41 8.06 -36.76
CA HIS A 19 -39.99 7.83 -36.97
C HIS A 19 -39.09 9.10 -36.96
N PRO A 20 -37.73 9.03 -36.90
CA PRO A 20 -36.92 8.03 -37.60
C PRO A 20 -35.74 7.37 -36.85
N ARG A 21 -35.46 6.16 -37.34
CA ARG A 21 -34.24 5.38 -37.14
C ARG A 21 -33.03 6.13 -37.69
N ARG A 22 -31.95 6.17 -36.92
CA ARG A 22 -30.57 6.38 -37.38
C ARG A 22 -29.59 5.53 -36.55
N PRO A 23 -28.39 5.25 -37.09
CA PRO A 23 -27.90 3.89 -37.23
C PRO A 23 -27.12 3.37 -36.03
N VAL A 24 -27.20 2.05 -35.88
CA VAL A 24 -26.28 1.21 -35.12
C VAL A 24 -24.87 1.40 -35.68
N GLY A 25 -23.97 1.95 -34.87
CA GLY A 25 -22.56 2.09 -35.24
C GLY A 25 -21.81 3.17 -34.46
N LEU A 26 -21.89 3.19 -33.12
CA LEU A 26 -21.15 4.19 -32.33
C LEU A 26 -20.60 3.65 -30.99
N ALA A 27 -20.14 2.39 -30.96
CA ALA A 27 -19.42 1.84 -29.80
C ALA A 27 -17.88 1.91 -29.96
N ARG A 28 -17.37 2.67 -30.94
CA ARG A 28 -15.92 2.76 -31.21
C ARG A 28 -15.33 4.17 -31.25
N THR A 29 -16.09 5.22 -30.90
CA THR A 29 -15.62 6.61 -31.07
C THR A 29 -15.71 7.49 -29.83
N MET A 30 -16.17 6.99 -28.68
CA MET A 30 -16.13 7.79 -27.43
C MET A 30 -14.76 7.81 -26.77
N SER A 31 -13.94 6.74 -26.88
CA SER A 31 -12.58 6.75 -26.32
C SER A 31 -11.63 7.65 -27.09
N GLY A 32 -11.79 7.77 -28.42
CA GLY A 32 -10.93 8.61 -29.25
C GLY A 32 -11.23 10.10 -29.12
N CYS A 33 -12.49 10.50 -28.95
CA CYS A 33 -12.87 11.92 -28.92
C CYS A 33 -12.47 12.60 -27.59
N VAL A 34 -12.56 11.87 -26.46
CA VAL A 34 -12.12 12.35 -25.14
C VAL A 34 -10.59 12.49 -25.08
N LEU A 35 -9.85 11.54 -25.66
CA LEU A 35 -8.38 11.61 -25.74
C LEU A 35 -7.88 12.73 -26.68
N ARG A 36 -8.66 13.07 -27.71
CA ARG A 36 -8.35 14.15 -28.65
C ARG A 36 -8.66 15.54 -28.10
N GLN A 37 -9.70 15.67 -27.27
CA GLN A 37 -9.98 16.91 -26.53
C GLN A 37 -8.98 17.21 -25.42
N LEU A 38 -8.30 16.19 -24.88
CA LEU A 38 -7.24 16.34 -23.88
C LEU A 38 -5.82 16.51 -24.48
N GLY A 39 -5.68 16.59 -25.82
CA GLY A 39 -4.38 16.77 -26.48
C GLY A 39 -3.41 15.59 -26.37
N VAL A 40 -3.89 14.39 -25.99
CA VAL A 40 -3.03 13.26 -25.58
C VAL A 40 -2.58 12.37 -26.76
N GLU A 41 -3.16 12.51 -27.96
CA GLU A 41 -2.83 11.61 -29.09
C GLU A 41 -1.43 11.82 -29.67
N ALA A 42 -0.81 13.00 -29.51
CA ALA A 42 0.46 13.32 -30.18
C ALA A 42 1.72 12.75 -29.49
N ASP A 43 1.61 12.23 -28.27
CA ASP A 43 2.78 11.90 -27.46
C ASP A 43 2.84 10.44 -26.98
N TRP A 44 1.86 9.58 -27.29
CA TRP A 44 1.87 8.19 -26.79
C TRP A 44 3.09 7.37 -27.23
N VAL A 45 3.66 7.62 -28.40
CA VAL A 45 4.84 6.89 -28.90
C VAL A 45 6.13 7.40 -28.26
N ALA A 46 6.22 8.69 -27.93
CA ALA A 46 7.36 9.26 -27.21
C ALA A 46 7.23 9.00 -25.70
N PHE A 47 6.05 9.21 -25.11
CA PHE A 47 5.68 8.74 -23.77
C PHE A 47 5.98 7.26 -23.61
N SER A 48 5.52 6.36 -24.51
CA SER A 48 5.83 4.93 -24.38
C SER A 48 7.32 4.62 -24.52
N LYS A 49 8.09 5.35 -25.34
CA LYS A 49 9.54 5.16 -25.46
C LYS A 49 10.30 5.65 -24.22
N GLU A 50 9.94 6.81 -23.69
CA GLU A 50 10.49 7.37 -22.45
C GLU A 50 10.11 6.48 -21.25
N TRP A 51 8.83 6.10 -21.19
CA TRP A 51 8.30 5.10 -20.27
C TRP A 51 8.99 3.73 -20.37
N THR A 52 9.36 3.25 -21.56
CA THR A 52 10.09 1.97 -21.67
C THR A 52 11.52 2.04 -21.11
N LYS A 53 12.19 3.20 -21.20
CA LYS A 53 13.51 3.40 -20.59
C LYS A 53 13.39 3.54 -19.07
N ASP A 54 12.37 4.27 -18.62
CA ASP A 54 12.09 4.45 -17.20
C ASP A 54 11.66 3.13 -16.56
N THR A 55 10.82 2.33 -17.22
CA THR A 55 10.38 1.02 -16.70
C THR A 55 11.50 0.01 -16.59
N GLN A 56 12.45 -0.02 -17.54
CA GLN A 56 13.64 -0.87 -17.39
C GLN A 56 14.48 -0.46 -16.18
N SER A 57 14.69 0.84 -16.00
CA SER A 57 15.43 1.39 -14.85
C SER A 57 14.72 1.09 -13.52
N LEU A 58 13.40 1.26 -13.47
CA LEU A 58 12.56 0.94 -12.30
C LEU A 58 12.55 -0.56 -12.01
N ALA A 59 12.50 -1.42 -13.03
CA ALA A 59 12.54 -2.88 -12.85
C ALA A 59 13.90 -3.34 -12.32
N LEU A 60 15.01 -2.80 -12.85
CA LEU A 60 16.35 -3.09 -12.34
C LEU A 60 16.53 -2.59 -10.91
N LEU A 61 16.01 -1.39 -10.60
CA LEU A 61 16.02 -0.85 -9.24
C LEU A 61 15.19 -1.73 -8.29
N THR A 62 14.01 -2.17 -8.73
CA THR A 62 13.14 -3.08 -7.97
C THR A 62 13.85 -4.40 -7.69
N LEU A 63 14.48 -5.00 -8.71
CA LEU A 63 15.25 -6.23 -8.56
C LEU A 63 16.44 -6.04 -7.63
N GLY A 64 17.17 -4.93 -7.76
CA GLY A 64 18.30 -4.60 -6.90
C GLY A 64 17.91 -4.52 -5.43
N PHE A 65 16.84 -3.79 -5.10
CA PHE A 65 16.33 -3.71 -3.73
C PHE A 65 15.73 -5.03 -3.24
N PHE A 66 15.06 -5.79 -4.10
CA PHE A 66 14.55 -7.12 -3.74
C PHE A 66 15.69 -8.04 -3.32
N LEU A 67 16.78 -8.08 -4.12
CA LEU A 67 17.97 -8.87 -3.81
C LEU A 67 18.66 -8.37 -2.54
N PHE A 68 18.70 -7.05 -2.31
CA PHE A 68 19.20 -6.47 -1.07
C PHE A 68 18.42 -6.97 0.15
N PHE A 69 17.09 -6.87 0.15
CA PHE A 69 16.26 -7.32 1.28
C PHE A 69 16.33 -8.83 1.49
N TYR A 70 16.33 -9.60 0.41
CA TYR A 70 16.51 -11.05 0.47
C TYR A 70 17.87 -11.40 1.09
N ALA A 71 18.96 -10.79 0.62
CA ALA A 71 20.30 -10.99 1.16
C ALA A 71 20.40 -10.54 2.62
N TRP A 72 19.78 -9.41 2.98
CA TRP A 72 19.74 -8.89 4.35
C TRP A 72 19.08 -9.89 5.30
N ASN A 73 17.93 -10.45 4.91
CA ASN A 73 17.24 -11.46 5.70
C ASN A 73 18.10 -12.73 5.88
N GLN A 74 18.74 -13.23 4.80
CA GLN A 74 19.64 -14.38 4.90
C GLN A 74 20.85 -14.11 5.81
N MET A 75 21.43 -12.92 5.71
CA MET A 75 22.52 -12.47 6.57
C MET A 75 22.09 -12.42 8.04
N ALA A 76 20.93 -11.81 8.34
CA ALA A 76 20.37 -11.77 9.69
C ALA A 76 20.13 -13.19 10.24
N CYS A 77 19.54 -14.08 9.44
CA CYS A 77 19.38 -15.49 9.80
C CYS A 77 20.72 -16.18 10.14
N ALA A 78 21.77 -15.92 9.34
CA ALA A 78 23.09 -16.49 9.58
C ALA A 78 23.70 -15.96 10.88
N ILE A 79 23.57 -14.66 11.16
CA ILE A 79 24.03 -14.04 12.41
C ILE A 79 23.32 -14.68 13.61
N PHE A 80 21.98 -14.83 13.58
CA PHE A 80 21.26 -15.45 14.70
C PHE A 80 21.64 -16.92 14.90
N ARG A 81 21.86 -17.69 13.83
CA ARG A 81 22.36 -19.07 13.96
C ARG A 81 23.75 -19.11 14.58
N ALA A 82 24.65 -18.22 14.17
CA ALA A 82 26.00 -18.12 14.73
C ALA A 82 25.98 -17.77 16.23
N ASN A 83 24.96 -17.03 16.68
CA ASN A 83 24.73 -16.70 18.09
C ASN A 83 23.96 -17.79 18.87
N GLY A 84 23.83 -19.00 18.32
CA GLY A 84 23.32 -20.16 19.06
C GLY A 84 21.81 -20.39 19.00
N PHE A 85 21.06 -19.62 18.20
CA PHE A 85 19.63 -19.87 17.98
C PHE A 85 19.44 -21.12 17.11
N LYS A 86 18.91 -22.20 17.70
CA LYS A 86 18.72 -23.50 17.04
C LYS A 86 17.37 -23.65 16.37
N ASN A 87 16.34 -22.97 16.88
CA ASN A 87 14.99 -23.08 16.35
C ASN A 87 14.89 -22.36 14.99
N LYS A 88 14.72 -23.14 13.91
CA LYS A 88 14.65 -22.63 12.54
C LYS A 88 13.53 -21.60 12.35
N LYS A 89 12.37 -21.79 12.99
CA LYS A 89 11.23 -20.88 12.85
C LYS A 89 11.56 -19.53 13.47
N VAL A 90 12.13 -19.52 14.69
CA VAL A 90 12.54 -18.30 15.38
C VAL A 90 13.60 -17.54 14.61
N VAL A 91 14.62 -18.24 14.07
CA VAL A 91 15.66 -17.58 13.27
C VAL A 91 15.08 -16.90 12.04
N LEU A 92 14.15 -17.55 11.33
CA LEU A 92 13.50 -16.98 10.15
C LEU A 92 12.64 -15.77 10.51
N GLU A 93 11.92 -15.83 11.63
CA GLU A 93 11.11 -14.73 12.13
C GLU A 93 11.98 -13.52 12.55
N LEU A 94 13.09 -13.76 13.26
CA LEU A 94 14.07 -12.72 13.58
C LEU A 94 14.71 -12.10 12.32
N GLY A 95 14.98 -12.92 11.29
CA GLY A 95 15.48 -12.45 10.00
C GLY A 95 14.49 -11.57 9.26
N SER A 96 13.21 -11.96 9.22
CA SER A 96 12.14 -11.15 8.62
C SER A 96 11.92 -9.86 9.41
N CYS A 97 11.85 -9.90 10.74
CA CYS A 97 11.74 -8.71 11.57
C CYS A 97 12.91 -7.74 11.37
N SER A 98 14.14 -8.24 11.19
CA SER A 98 15.30 -7.40 10.88
C SER A 98 15.17 -6.68 9.54
N SER A 99 14.72 -7.39 8.50
CA SER A 99 14.44 -6.81 7.18
C SER A 99 13.34 -5.74 7.27
N SER A 100 12.26 -6.07 7.98
CA SER A 100 11.14 -5.17 8.24
C SER A 100 11.60 -3.91 8.98
N LEU A 101 12.43 -4.02 10.01
CA LEU A 101 12.99 -2.86 10.71
C LEU A 101 13.70 -1.87 9.78
N VAL A 102 14.56 -2.38 8.89
CA VAL A 102 15.26 -1.54 7.91
C VAL A 102 14.26 -0.86 6.99
N HIS A 103 13.32 -1.63 6.45
CA HIS A 103 12.25 -1.11 5.60
C HIS A 103 11.45 -0.02 6.30
N CYS A 104 10.78 -0.32 7.42
CA CYS A 104 9.91 0.60 8.14
C CYS A 104 10.64 1.90 8.50
N THR A 105 11.90 1.80 8.92
CA THR A 105 12.71 2.97 9.33
C THR A 105 12.99 3.88 8.14
N VAL A 106 13.50 3.33 7.03
CA VAL A 106 13.86 4.10 5.85
C VAL A 106 12.61 4.74 5.24
N VAL A 107 11.53 3.97 5.06
CA VAL A 107 10.31 4.48 4.40
C VAL A 107 9.59 5.50 5.26
N SER A 108 9.57 5.35 6.59
CA SER A 108 8.96 6.35 7.46
C SER A 108 9.65 7.71 7.34
N ILE A 109 10.98 7.72 7.23
CA ILE A 109 11.76 8.96 7.05
C ILE A 109 11.49 9.56 5.66
N LEU A 110 11.58 8.75 4.60
CA LEU A 110 11.40 9.24 3.23
C LEU A 110 9.97 9.74 2.98
N THR A 111 8.96 8.99 3.43
CA THR A 111 7.55 9.38 3.30
C THR A 111 7.25 10.63 4.09
N TYR A 112 7.77 10.77 5.32
CA TYR A 112 7.59 11.97 6.12
C TYR A 112 8.22 13.20 5.45
N TYR A 113 9.45 13.06 4.94
CA TYR A 113 10.13 14.13 4.21
C TYR A 113 9.34 14.56 2.97
N GLU A 114 8.87 13.60 2.17
CA GLU A 114 8.10 13.87 0.95
C GLU A 114 6.75 14.51 1.26
N LEU A 115 6.05 14.04 2.30
CA LEU A 115 4.80 14.65 2.72
C LEU A 115 5.03 16.11 3.15
N CYS A 116 6.01 16.37 4.01
CA CYS A 116 6.32 17.72 4.47
C CYS A 116 6.74 18.65 3.34
N SER A 117 7.53 18.16 2.37
CA SER A 117 8.00 18.97 1.23
C SER A 117 6.84 19.39 0.31
N GLN A 118 5.76 18.62 0.27
CA GLN A 118 4.53 18.91 -0.46
C GLN A 118 3.48 19.67 0.37
N GLY A 119 3.83 20.15 1.57
CA GLY A 119 2.97 20.98 2.41
C GLY A 119 2.01 20.19 3.30
N TRP A 120 2.25 18.89 3.53
CA TRP A 120 1.54 18.14 4.57
C TRP A 120 2.06 18.53 5.96
N GLY A 121 1.15 18.62 6.92
CA GLY A 121 1.48 18.74 8.33
C GLY A 121 0.51 17.93 9.17
N LEU A 122 0.99 17.39 10.29
CA LEU A 122 0.21 16.49 11.15
C LEU A 122 -1.08 17.14 11.68
N PHE A 123 -1.08 18.46 11.90
CA PHE A 123 -2.24 19.18 12.43
C PHE A 123 -2.80 20.23 11.47
N SER A 124 -2.09 20.49 10.38
CA SER A 124 -2.46 21.51 9.39
C SER A 124 -1.72 21.23 8.11
N SER A 125 -2.46 20.86 7.06
CA SER A 125 -1.93 20.73 5.70
C SER A 125 -2.23 21.99 4.91
N SER A 126 -1.32 22.35 4.00
CA SER A 126 -1.51 23.45 3.05
C SER A 126 -2.76 23.24 2.18
N ASP A 127 -3.38 24.34 1.74
CA ASP A 127 -4.44 24.29 0.74
C ASP A 127 -3.95 23.65 -0.57
N SER A 128 -2.66 23.76 -0.88
CA SER A 128 -2.02 23.15 -2.05
C SER A 128 -1.75 21.65 -1.91
N PHE A 129 -1.98 21.03 -0.75
CA PHE A 129 -1.73 19.60 -0.56
C PHE A 129 -2.78 18.77 -1.32
N ASP A 130 -2.35 18.11 -2.39
CA ASP A 130 -3.19 17.30 -3.27
C ASP A 130 -2.72 15.83 -3.28
N LEU A 131 -3.53 14.94 -2.71
CA LEU A 131 -3.26 13.50 -2.69
C LEU A 131 -3.19 12.87 -4.10
N THR A 132 -3.81 13.52 -5.09
CA THR A 132 -3.87 13.08 -6.49
C THR A 132 -2.77 13.71 -7.37
N GLY A 133 -1.83 14.41 -6.73
CA GLY A 133 -0.71 15.08 -7.40
C GLY A 133 0.16 14.13 -8.24
N ALA A 134 0.83 14.71 -9.24
CA ALA A 134 1.78 14.00 -10.09
C ALA A 134 2.93 13.40 -9.27
N ASN A 135 3.43 12.23 -9.66
CA ASN A 135 4.49 11.55 -8.95
C ASN A 135 5.81 12.33 -9.01
N THR A 136 6.42 12.54 -7.85
CA THR A 136 7.79 13.06 -7.76
C THR A 136 8.83 11.95 -7.92
N PRO A 137 10.06 12.27 -8.32
CA PRO A 137 11.15 11.29 -8.36
C PRO A 137 11.37 10.59 -7.02
N THR A 138 11.32 11.33 -5.91
CA THR A 138 11.44 10.79 -4.54
C THR A 138 10.28 9.86 -4.20
N GLY A 139 9.04 10.25 -4.53
CA GLY A 139 7.87 9.41 -4.33
C GLY A 139 7.94 8.10 -5.11
N MET A 140 8.38 8.15 -6.37
CA MET A 140 8.58 6.95 -7.19
C MET A 140 9.66 6.03 -6.64
N ALA A 141 10.83 6.58 -6.28
CA ALA A 141 11.91 5.81 -5.69
C ALA A 141 11.48 5.12 -4.38
N THR A 142 10.71 5.84 -3.55
CA THR A 142 10.17 5.29 -2.29
C THR A 142 9.17 4.17 -2.56
N MET A 143 8.25 4.33 -3.52
CA MET A 143 7.32 3.26 -3.92
C MET A 143 8.05 2.03 -4.45
N VAL A 144 9.06 2.20 -5.29
CA VAL A 144 9.88 1.08 -5.79
C VAL A 144 10.59 0.36 -4.65
N PHE A 145 11.20 1.11 -3.73
CA PHE A 145 11.83 0.54 -2.53
C PHE A 145 10.82 -0.28 -1.71
N CYS A 146 9.60 0.24 -1.50
CA CYS A 146 8.54 -0.47 -0.80
C CYS A 146 8.07 -1.73 -1.54
N ILE A 147 7.81 -1.64 -2.85
CA ILE A 147 7.40 -2.80 -3.67
C ILE A 147 8.45 -3.91 -3.55
N SER A 148 9.73 -3.54 -3.62
CA SER A 148 10.84 -4.48 -3.56
C SER A 148 10.89 -5.24 -2.24
N TYR A 149 10.73 -4.54 -1.12
CA TYR A 149 10.61 -5.16 0.20
C TYR A 149 9.40 -6.08 0.28
N MET A 150 8.22 -5.59 -0.13
CA MET A 150 6.97 -6.34 -0.03
C MET A 150 7.00 -7.62 -0.87
N LEU A 151 7.61 -7.58 -2.04
CA LEU A 151 7.84 -8.76 -2.88
C LEU A 151 8.81 -9.75 -2.22
N ALA A 152 9.91 -9.25 -1.63
CA ALA A 152 10.84 -10.10 -0.89
C ALA A 152 10.12 -10.79 0.28
N ASP A 153 9.37 -10.03 1.08
CA ASP A 153 8.65 -10.58 2.23
C ASP A 153 7.53 -11.54 1.81
N LEU A 154 6.82 -11.30 0.71
CA LEU A 154 5.85 -12.24 0.14
C LEU A 154 6.46 -13.61 -0.18
N VAL A 155 7.67 -13.65 -0.74
CA VAL A 155 8.39 -14.92 -0.99
C VAL A 155 8.63 -15.65 0.32
N TYR A 156 9.01 -14.93 1.39
CA TYR A 156 9.20 -15.52 2.71
C TYR A 156 7.87 -16.00 3.32
N LEU A 157 6.83 -15.17 3.31
CA LEU A 157 5.52 -15.48 3.87
C LEU A 157 4.90 -16.70 3.19
N HIS A 158 4.89 -16.76 1.85
CA HIS A 158 4.37 -17.92 1.13
C HIS A 158 5.15 -19.20 1.44
N ARG A 159 6.47 -19.11 1.66
CA ARG A 159 7.31 -20.29 1.87
C ARG A 159 7.28 -20.81 3.31
N PHE A 160 7.20 -19.92 4.29
CA PHE A 160 7.43 -20.24 5.71
C PHE A 160 6.22 -19.98 6.60
N SER A 161 5.32 -19.08 6.21
CA SER A 161 4.12 -18.70 6.98
C SER A 161 2.88 -18.59 6.09
N PRO A 162 2.51 -19.62 5.31
CA PRO A 162 1.37 -19.52 4.38
C PRO A 162 0.01 -19.33 5.08
N GLY A 163 -0.06 -19.53 6.39
CA GLY A 163 -1.25 -19.28 7.21
C GLY A 163 -1.51 -17.81 7.50
N ASP A 164 -0.54 -16.92 7.26
CA ASP A 164 -0.66 -15.49 7.53
C ASP A 164 -1.36 -14.75 6.38
N VAL A 165 -2.56 -15.23 6.04
CA VAL A 165 -3.34 -14.81 4.87
C VAL A 165 -3.59 -13.30 4.86
N GLN A 166 -3.88 -12.71 6.02
CA GLN A 166 -4.08 -11.27 6.13
C GLN A 166 -2.84 -10.47 5.71
N TYR A 167 -1.65 -10.89 6.13
CA TYR A 167 -0.40 -10.22 5.77
C TYR A 167 -0.10 -10.39 4.28
N ILE A 168 -0.29 -11.60 3.74
CA ILE A 168 -0.09 -11.88 2.31
C ILE A 168 -1.02 -11.01 1.45
N ILE A 169 -2.32 -10.98 1.76
CA ILE A 169 -3.29 -10.17 1.01
C ILE A 169 -2.95 -8.68 1.13
N HIS A 170 -2.59 -8.21 2.34
CA HIS A 170 -2.16 -6.84 2.55
C HIS A 170 -0.96 -6.46 1.67
N HIS A 171 0.08 -7.30 1.62
CA HIS A 171 1.27 -7.04 0.80
C HIS A 171 0.92 -6.97 -0.69
N TRP A 172 0.11 -7.91 -1.18
CA TRP A 172 -0.37 -7.87 -2.57
C TRP A 172 -1.17 -6.61 -2.88
N ALA A 173 -2.11 -6.23 -2.00
CA ALA A 173 -2.92 -5.03 -2.18
C ALA A 173 -2.05 -3.77 -2.24
N THR A 174 -1.07 -3.64 -1.33
CA THR A 174 -0.16 -2.49 -1.29
C THR A 174 0.75 -2.46 -2.53
N VAL A 175 1.30 -3.61 -2.95
CA VAL A 175 2.11 -3.71 -4.19
C VAL A 175 1.31 -3.28 -5.41
N VAL A 176 0.08 -3.80 -5.57
CA VAL A 176 -0.79 -3.44 -6.70
C VAL A 176 -1.13 -1.96 -6.68
N TYR A 177 -1.47 -1.40 -5.52
CA TYR A 177 -1.78 0.02 -5.40
C TYR A 177 -0.60 0.91 -5.79
N MET A 178 0.60 0.63 -5.27
CA MET A 178 1.82 1.37 -5.62
C MET A 178 2.17 1.24 -7.10
N ALA A 179 2.05 0.03 -7.66
CA ALA A 179 2.32 -0.21 -9.08
C ALA A 179 1.33 0.57 -9.98
N LEU A 180 0.06 0.68 -9.58
CA LEU A 180 -0.93 1.50 -10.28
C LEU A 180 -0.63 3.00 -10.17
N CYS A 181 -0.22 3.49 -8.99
CA CYS A 181 0.20 4.88 -8.84
C CYS A 181 1.43 5.21 -9.69
N ILE A 182 2.42 4.31 -9.75
CA ILE A 182 3.55 4.43 -10.68
C ILE A 182 3.04 4.47 -12.12
N SER A 183 2.14 3.55 -12.49
CA SER A 183 1.71 3.41 -13.89
C SER A 183 0.83 4.54 -14.41
N ILE A 184 0.09 5.19 -13.52
CA ILE A 184 -0.72 6.37 -13.83
C ILE A 184 0.14 7.65 -13.78
N GLY A 185 1.31 7.60 -13.11
CA GLY A 185 2.15 8.77 -12.89
C GLY A 185 1.58 9.77 -11.87
N ARG A 186 0.60 9.35 -11.06
CA ARG A 186 -0.08 10.18 -10.05
C ARG A 186 -0.42 9.38 -8.80
N GLY A 187 -0.68 10.08 -7.70
CA GLY A 187 -1.14 9.48 -6.44
C GLY A 187 -0.02 9.08 -5.48
N HIS A 188 1.23 9.49 -5.73
CA HIS A 188 2.33 9.24 -4.80
C HIS A 188 2.04 9.76 -3.39
N LEU A 189 1.44 10.94 -3.21
CA LEU A 189 1.19 11.48 -1.86
C LEU A 189 0.17 10.68 -1.07
N SER A 190 -0.90 10.21 -1.71
CA SER A 190 -1.82 9.24 -1.12
C SER A 190 -1.08 7.98 -0.65
N THR A 191 -0.19 7.48 -1.50
CA THR A 191 0.64 6.31 -1.20
C THR A 191 1.61 6.58 -0.04
N MET A 192 2.33 7.70 -0.05
CA MET A 192 3.27 8.08 1.01
C MET A 192 2.57 8.24 2.36
N LEU A 193 1.38 8.84 2.38
CA LEU A 193 0.60 9.00 3.60
C LEU A 193 0.18 7.63 4.18
N CYS A 194 -0.33 6.73 3.34
CA CYS A 194 -0.69 5.38 3.76
C CYS A 194 0.53 4.60 4.27
N ILE A 195 1.66 4.65 3.57
CA ILE A 195 2.91 4.00 3.99
C ILE A 195 3.37 4.60 5.33
N PHE A 196 3.43 5.92 5.46
CA PHE A 196 3.87 6.57 6.69
C PHE A 196 3.05 6.12 7.89
N LEU A 197 1.72 6.16 7.78
CA LEU A 197 0.82 5.76 8.87
C LEU A 197 0.89 4.27 9.19
N GLY A 198 1.15 3.42 8.19
CA GLY A 198 1.39 2.00 8.39
C GLY A 198 2.74 1.73 9.07
N GLU A 199 3.80 2.35 8.58
CA GLU A 199 5.17 1.94 8.86
C GLU A 199 5.82 2.68 10.03
N VAL A 200 5.31 3.84 10.43
CA VAL A 200 5.90 4.62 11.55
C VAL A 200 5.86 3.86 12.89
N THR A 201 4.89 2.97 13.07
CA THR A 201 4.82 2.07 14.23
C THR A 201 5.62 0.77 14.05
N GLY A 202 6.11 0.51 12.84
CA GLY A 202 6.82 -0.70 12.44
C GLY A 202 8.09 -0.97 13.25
N PRO A 203 8.96 0.02 13.52
CA PRO A 203 10.13 -0.17 14.36
C PRO A 203 9.81 -0.67 15.77
N ILE A 204 8.76 -0.11 16.38
CA ILE A 204 8.29 -0.48 17.71
C ILE A 204 7.70 -1.89 17.70
N ASN A 205 6.88 -2.21 16.70
CA ASN A 205 6.26 -3.54 16.57
C ASN A 205 7.32 -4.64 16.38
N ASN A 206 8.26 -4.45 15.47
CA ASN A 206 9.34 -5.41 15.24
C ASN A 206 10.28 -5.54 16.46
N GLY A 207 10.58 -4.43 17.14
CA GLY A 207 11.34 -4.45 18.39
C GLY A 207 10.65 -5.29 19.47
N LYS A 208 9.33 -5.19 19.60
CA LYS A 208 8.53 -6.06 20.48
C LYS A 208 8.66 -7.53 20.10
N VAL A 209 8.50 -7.88 18.83
CA VAL A 209 8.60 -9.28 18.37
C VAL A 209 9.98 -9.86 18.66
N ILE A 210 11.04 -9.13 18.30
CA ILE A 210 12.42 -9.56 18.55
C ILE A 210 12.66 -9.77 20.04
N THR A 211 12.32 -8.79 20.87
CA THR A 211 12.52 -8.90 22.34
C THR A 211 11.72 -10.05 22.95
N ASN A 212 10.50 -10.30 22.47
CA ASN A 212 9.69 -11.43 22.90
C ASN A 212 10.40 -12.76 22.59
N LEU A 213 10.88 -12.92 21.36
CA LEU A 213 11.61 -14.13 20.93
C LEU A 213 12.93 -14.31 21.70
N LEU A 214 13.63 -13.22 22.03
CA LEU A 214 14.84 -13.26 22.85
C LEU A 214 14.54 -13.70 24.29
N VAL A 215 13.46 -13.22 24.89
CA VAL A 215 13.02 -13.60 26.24
C VAL A 215 12.67 -15.09 26.33
N THR A 216 12.05 -15.63 25.27
CA THR A 216 11.64 -17.04 25.23
C THR A 216 12.80 -17.99 25.00
N GLU A 217 13.77 -17.62 24.15
CA GLU A 217 14.84 -18.53 23.71
C GLU A 217 16.16 -18.37 24.49
N SER A 218 16.42 -17.22 25.11
CA SER A 218 17.66 -16.96 25.85
C SER A 218 17.40 -16.65 27.32
N ARG A 219 17.99 -17.46 28.21
CA ARG A 219 17.96 -17.21 29.67
C ARG A 219 18.71 -15.94 30.04
N ASP A 220 19.83 -15.67 29.38
CA ASP A 220 20.72 -14.54 29.70
C ASP A 220 20.12 -13.21 29.23
N ALA A 221 19.36 -13.21 28.13
CA ALA A 221 18.72 -12.00 27.60
C ALA A 221 17.45 -11.61 28.37
N ARG A 222 16.91 -12.48 29.23
CA ARG A 222 15.55 -12.35 29.78
C ARG A 222 15.33 -11.05 30.56
N GLY A 223 16.32 -10.58 31.33
CA GLY A 223 16.19 -9.34 32.11
C GLY A 223 16.08 -8.10 31.23
N VAL A 224 17.09 -7.87 30.39
CA VAL A 224 17.15 -6.69 29.51
C VAL A 224 16.08 -6.75 28.42
N ALA A 225 15.92 -7.89 27.76
CA ALA A 225 14.92 -8.07 26.72
C ALA A 225 13.49 -8.01 27.29
N GLY A 226 13.26 -8.44 28.53
CA GLY A 226 11.96 -8.31 29.21
C GLY A 226 11.58 -6.84 29.45
N GLY A 227 12.51 -6.04 29.95
CA GLY A 227 12.30 -4.59 30.13
C GLY A 227 12.04 -3.87 28.81
N LEU A 228 12.83 -4.18 27.77
CA LEU A 228 12.62 -3.63 26.42
C LEU A 228 11.29 -4.08 25.81
N ASN A 229 10.91 -5.35 25.99
CA ASN A 229 9.64 -5.87 25.49
C ASN A 229 8.44 -5.13 26.10
N TYR A 230 8.51 -4.86 27.41
CA TYR A 230 7.48 -4.07 28.09
C TYR A 230 7.42 -2.65 27.53
N ALA A 231 8.57 -1.97 27.38
CA ALA A 231 8.65 -0.64 26.81
C ALA A 231 8.08 -0.58 25.37
N PHE A 232 8.47 -1.53 24.52
CA PHE A 232 7.92 -1.62 23.16
C PHE A 232 6.42 -1.95 23.15
N SER A 233 5.93 -2.76 24.09
CA SER A 233 4.51 -3.06 24.20
C SER A 233 3.69 -1.83 24.58
N CYS A 234 4.15 -1.05 25.56
CA CYS A 234 3.53 0.23 25.92
C CYS A 234 3.58 1.24 24.77
N GLY A 235 4.75 1.38 24.13
CA GLY A 235 4.94 2.26 22.99
C GLY A 235 4.05 1.87 21.81
N LEU A 236 3.92 0.57 21.52
CA LEU A 236 3.07 0.07 20.46
C LEU A 236 1.60 0.33 20.77
N TRP A 237 1.17 0.12 22.01
CA TRP A 237 -0.21 0.41 22.42
C TRP A 237 -0.54 1.89 22.23
N ALA A 238 0.33 2.78 22.71
CA ALA A 238 0.15 4.22 22.56
C ALA A 238 0.18 4.65 21.07
N GLY A 239 1.18 4.20 20.32
CA GLY A 239 1.34 4.51 18.90
C GLY A 239 0.18 3.98 18.06
N PHE A 240 -0.27 2.75 18.30
CA PHE A 240 -1.41 2.17 17.60
C PHE A 240 -2.70 2.96 17.87
N LEU A 241 -2.96 3.31 19.13
CA LEU A 241 -4.15 4.06 19.49
C LEU A 241 -4.14 5.48 18.90
N VAL A 242 -3.03 6.20 19.02
CA VAL A 242 -2.92 7.57 18.53
C VAL A 242 -2.90 7.62 17.01
N ILE A 243 -2.07 6.79 16.36
CA ILE A 243 -1.81 6.90 14.92
C ILE A 243 -2.86 6.13 14.13
N ARG A 244 -3.11 4.87 14.47
CA ARG A 244 -3.94 3.99 13.63
C ARG A 244 -5.43 4.03 13.97
N VAL A 245 -5.78 4.31 15.23
CA VAL A 245 -7.19 4.36 15.66
C VAL A 245 -7.74 5.79 15.65
N ALA A 246 -6.97 6.78 16.14
CA ALA A 246 -7.44 8.16 16.17
C ALA A 246 -7.07 8.92 14.90
N TYR A 247 -5.77 9.08 14.62
CA TYR A 247 -5.31 9.98 13.58
C TYR A 247 -5.60 9.49 12.16
N ALA A 248 -5.33 8.22 11.83
CA ALA A 248 -5.52 7.72 10.48
C ALA A 248 -6.99 7.79 10.04
N PRO A 249 -7.99 7.34 10.83
CA PRO A 249 -9.39 7.48 10.42
C PRO A 249 -9.83 8.94 10.36
N TRP A 250 -9.45 9.76 11.35
CA TRP A 250 -9.79 11.20 11.35
C TRP A 250 -9.19 11.92 10.12
N GLY A 251 -7.90 11.76 9.89
CA GLY A 251 -7.16 12.39 8.80
C GLY A 251 -7.63 11.92 7.43
N VAL A 252 -7.88 10.61 7.26
CA VAL A 252 -8.43 10.07 6.01
C VAL A 252 -9.85 10.59 5.77
N CYS A 253 -10.73 10.55 6.76
CA CYS A 253 -12.09 11.09 6.63
C CYS A 253 -12.07 12.60 6.35
N TRP A 254 -11.18 13.37 6.98
CA TRP A 254 -11.03 14.79 6.73
C TRP A 254 -10.53 15.08 5.31
N LEU A 255 -9.51 14.35 4.84
CA LEU A 255 -8.97 14.48 3.48
C LEU A 255 -10.01 14.10 2.41
N ILE A 256 -10.72 12.99 2.61
CA ILE A 256 -11.82 12.57 1.75
C ILE A 256 -12.94 13.64 1.76
N GLY A 257 -13.33 14.12 2.94
CA GLY A 257 -14.32 15.17 3.08
C GLY A 257 -13.94 16.43 2.30
N ARG A 258 -12.68 16.86 2.37
CA ARG A 258 -12.17 18.01 1.61
C ARG A 258 -12.20 17.78 0.10
N ALA A 259 -11.96 16.55 -0.35
CA ALA A 259 -11.98 16.19 -1.78
C ALA A 259 -13.39 16.11 -2.36
N TYR A 260 -14.41 15.76 -1.55
CA TYR A 260 -15.81 15.61 -2.00
C TYR A 260 -16.70 16.83 -1.72
N LEU A 261 -16.39 17.61 -0.69
CA LEU A 261 -17.20 18.77 -0.26
C LEU A 261 -16.57 20.12 -0.65
N GLY A 262 -15.36 20.10 -1.23
CA GLY A 262 -14.67 21.26 -1.79
C GLY A 262 -15.09 21.55 -3.22
#